data_AF-A0A6J6TLS2-F1
#
_entry.id   AF-A0A6J6TLS2-F1
#
_cell.length_a   1.000
_cell.length_b   1.000
_cell.length_c   1.000
_cell.angle_alpha   90.00
_cell.angle_beta   90.00
_cell.angle_gamma   90.00
#
_symmetry.space_group_name_H-M   'P 1'
#
loop_
_entity.id
_entity.type
_entity.pdbx_description
1 polymer ?
#
loop_
_entity_poly.entity_id
_entity_poly.type
_entity_poly.pdbx_seq_one_letter_code
_entity_poly.pdbx_strand_id
1 'polypeptide(L)'
;MKKTPQVSVDPTAPEVVAQDWRPDPQEPRLILEREVLKARVQQPGLCESFSDLEVNAFTHPAYQELRAVIDQMAPDNSALTIDKITTENMKSLFTELNVEPIRADGEITEHYVASIIARLREVAVSRAIAELKSSLQRLNPVENEAEYNAAFAQLVALESTRRTLHDLALGGL
;
A
#
# COMPACT_ATOMS: atom_id res chain seq x y z
N MET A 1 -15.90 48.95 35.22
CA MET A 1 -15.79 47.74 36.06
C MET A 1 -15.79 46.52 35.12
N LYS A 2 -14.89 45.58 35.41
CA LYS A 2 -14.44 44.47 34.56
C LYS A 2 -15.51 43.37 34.44
N LYS A 3 -15.61 42.69 33.30
CA LYS A 3 -16.04 41.28 33.19
C LYS A 3 -15.60 40.70 31.83
N THR A 4 -14.45 40.04 31.85
CA THR A 4 -13.97 39.14 30.80
C THR A 4 -14.71 37.81 30.95
N PRO A 5 -15.22 37.17 29.89
CA PRO A 5 -15.64 35.78 29.97
C PRO A 5 -14.41 34.87 29.95
N GLN A 6 -14.23 34.10 31.01
CA GLN A 6 -13.29 32.97 31.06
C GLN A 6 -13.87 31.83 30.23
N VAL A 7 -13.16 31.42 29.18
CA VAL A 7 -13.39 30.12 28.52
C VAL A 7 -12.72 29.07 29.38
N SER A 8 -13.52 28.30 30.12
CA SER A 8 -13.08 27.07 30.77
C SER A 8 -12.75 26.04 29.69
N VAL A 9 -11.47 25.70 29.54
CA VAL A 9 -11.03 24.54 28.77
C VAL A 9 -11.13 23.31 29.67
N ASP A 10 -12.02 22.40 29.32
CA ASP A 10 -12.16 21.07 29.92
C ASP A 10 -10.85 20.26 29.75
N PRO A 11 -10.22 19.77 30.82
CA PRO A 11 -8.93 19.06 30.74
C PRO A 11 -9.05 17.55 30.44
N THR A 12 -10.22 17.07 29.98
CA THR A 12 -10.49 15.62 29.75
C THR A 12 -10.84 15.29 28.30
N ALA A 13 -10.43 16.10 27.33
CA ALA A 13 -10.39 15.64 25.95
C ALA A 13 -9.11 14.82 25.75
N PRO A 14 -9.17 13.54 25.31
CA PRO A 14 -7.96 12.85 24.88
C PRO A 14 -7.32 13.70 23.79
N GLU A 15 -6.11 14.16 24.05
CA GLU A 15 -5.25 14.81 23.08
C GLU A 15 -5.11 13.85 21.91
N VAL A 16 -5.83 14.14 20.83
CA VAL A 16 -5.68 13.44 19.56
C VAL A 16 -4.27 13.77 19.10
N VAL A 17 -3.30 12.94 19.47
CA VAL A 17 -1.97 12.97 18.89
C VAL A 17 -2.21 12.91 17.41
N ALA A 18 -1.94 14.01 16.70
CA ALA A 18 -2.03 14.03 15.26
C ALA A 18 -1.11 12.91 14.78
N GLN A 19 -1.70 11.79 14.35
CA GLN A 19 -0.95 10.77 13.63
C GLN A 19 -0.32 11.52 12.46
N ASP A 20 1.01 11.50 12.41
CA ASP A 20 1.75 12.17 11.36
C ASP A 20 1.31 11.54 10.05
N TRP A 21 0.47 12.25 9.29
CA TRP A 21 -0.10 11.75 8.05
C TRP A 21 1.01 11.49 7.03
N ARG A 22 2.20 12.09 7.22
CA ARG A 22 3.32 11.97 6.31
C ARG A 22 4.16 10.72 6.66
N PRO A 23 4.33 9.77 5.73
CA PRO A 23 5.23 8.64 5.94
C PRO A 23 6.70 9.09 5.98
N ASP A 24 7.48 8.52 6.90
CA ASP A 24 8.92 8.75 6.96
C ASP A 24 9.62 8.07 5.77
N PRO A 25 10.34 8.81 4.90
CA PRO A 25 11.06 8.24 3.76
C PRO A 25 12.14 7.20 4.13
N GLN A 26 12.63 7.23 5.37
CA GLN A 26 13.65 6.31 5.88
C GLN A 26 13.06 5.13 6.65
N GLU A 27 11.74 5.05 6.82
CA GLU A 27 11.12 3.94 7.53
C GLU A 27 11.31 2.62 6.76
N PRO A 28 12.06 1.64 7.30
CA PRO A 28 12.45 0.45 6.54
C PRO A 28 11.27 -0.38 6.03
N ARG A 29 10.13 -0.35 6.75
CA ARG A 29 8.92 -1.07 6.39
C ARG A 29 8.20 -0.47 5.19
N LEU A 30 8.38 0.84 4.98
CA LEU A 30 7.69 1.61 3.94
C LEU A 30 8.55 1.85 2.70
N ILE A 31 9.85 1.55 2.75
CA ILE A 31 10.76 1.71 1.60
C ILE A 31 10.19 1.04 0.35
N LEU A 32 9.75 -0.22 0.45
CA LEU A 32 9.24 -0.95 -0.71
C LEU A 32 7.96 -0.33 -1.28
N GLU A 33 7.03 0.06 -0.40
CA GLU A 33 5.79 0.76 -0.78
C GLU A 33 6.11 2.06 -1.52
N ARG A 34 7.06 2.82 -0.98
CA ARG A 34 7.54 4.06 -1.56
C ARG A 34 8.18 3.85 -2.92
N GLU A 35 9.07 2.87 -3.07
CA GLU A 35 9.71 2.55 -4.37
C GLU A 35 8.68 2.21 -5.45
N VAL A 36 7.66 1.41 -5.12
CA VAL A 36 6.59 1.06 -6.06
C VAL A 36 5.79 2.30 -6.47
N LEU A 37 5.47 3.20 -5.52
CA LEU A 37 4.77 4.45 -5.84
C LEU A 37 5.63 5.40 -6.68
N LYS A 38 6.94 5.48 -6.43
CA LYS A 38 7.87 6.25 -7.29
C LYS A 38 7.86 5.71 -8.71
N ALA A 39 7.99 4.39 -8.89
CA ALA A 39 7.90 3.76 -10.20
C ALA A 39 6.55 4.06 -10.89
N ARG A 40 5.44 3.95 -10.15
CA ARG A 40 4.10 4.22 -10.71
C ARG A 40 3.87 5.67 -11.12
N VAL A 41 4.43 6.62 -10.38
CA VAL A 41 4.32 8.05 -10.67
C VAL A 41 5.25 8.46 -11.81
N GLN A 42 6.50 8.00 -11.81
CA GLN A 42 7.52 8.44 -12.76
C GLN A 42 7.50 7.65 -14.07
N GLN A 43 7.25 6.33 -14.00
CA GLN A 43 7.32 5.39 -15.12
C GLN A 43 6.03 4.56 -15.23
N PRO A 44 4.86 5.21 -15.41
CA PRO A 44 3.58 4.52 -15.35
C PRO A 44 3.45 3.42 -16.41
N GLY A 45 4.04 3.60 -17.60
CA GLY A 45 4.04 2.61 -18.67
C GLY A 45 4.84 1.32 -18.38
N LEU A 46 5.68 1.30 -17.35
CA LEU A 46 6.41 0.09 -16.91
C LEU A 46 5.67 -0.68 -15.80
N CYS A 47 4.54 -0.16 -15.33
CA CYS A 47 3.83 -0.64 -14.14
C CYS A 47 2.62 -1.52 -14.48
N GLU A 48 2.74 -2.41 -15.48
CA GLU A 48 1.61 -3.23 -15.96
C GLU A 48 0.89 -4.00 -14.83
N SER A 49 1.65 -4.62 -13.93
CA SER A 49 1.10 -5.40 -12.81
C SER A 49 0.66 -4.57 -11.59
N PHE A 50 0.69 -3.24 -11.67
CA PHE A 50 0.31 -2.38 -10.54
C PHE A 50 -1.17 -2.54 -10.16
N SER A 51 -2.06 -2.74 -11.14
CA SER A 51 -3.48 -3.01 -10.90
C SER A 51 -3.74 -4.31 -10.15
N ASP A 52 -2.81 -5.27 -10.22
CA ASP A 52 -2.93 -6.58 -9.58
C ASP A 52 -2.56 -6.55 -8.08
N LEU A 53 -2.08 -5.41 -7.58
CA LEU A 53 -1.80 -5.23 -6.17
C LEU A 53 -3.08 -5.28 -5.35
N GLU A 54 -3.07 -6.12 -4.32
CA GLU A 54 -4.15 -6.24 -3.33
C GLU A 54 -4.52 -4.87 -2.74
N VAL A 55 -5.79 -4.71 -2.36
CA VAL A 55 -6.30 -3.44 -1.78
C VAL A 55 -5.51 -3.03 -0.53
N ASN A 56 -5.02 -4.00 0.23
CA ASN A 56 -4.20 -3.80 1.44
C ASN A 56 -2.68 -4.02 1.18
N ALA A 57 -2.23 -3.85 -0.07
CA ALA A 57 -0.81 -3.95 -0.40
C ALA A 57 0.00 -2.86 0.32
N PHE A 58 -0.53 -1.64 0.34
CA PHE A 58 0.01 -0.50 1.07
C PHE A 58 -0.47 -0.50 2.52
N THR A 59 0.44 -0.26 3.47
CA THR A 59 0.14 -0.25 4.91
C THR A 59 0.00 1.16 5.46
N HIS A 60 0.68 2.14 4.88
CA HIS A 60 0.60 3.53 5.33
C HIS A 60 -0.63 4.25 4.76
N PRO A 61 -1.42 4.98 5.58
CA PRO A 61 -2.65 5.66 5.12
C PRO A 61 -2.44 6.58 3.92
N ALA A 62 -1.37 7.40 3.92
CA ALA A 62 -1.08 8.29 2.79
C ALA A 62 -0.76 7.55 1.48
N TYR A 63 -0.15 6.36 1.55
CA TYR A 63 0.14 5.54 0.38
C TYR A 63 -1.10 4.83 -0.15
N GLN A 64 -1.99 4.39 0.73
CA GLN A 64 -3.31 3.89 0.37
C GLN A 64 -4.14 4.98 -0.33
N GLU A 65 -4.14 6.19 0.21
CA GLU A 65 -4.84 7.34 -0.36
C GLU A 65 -4.27 7.68 -1.75
N LEU A 66 -2.94 7.72 -1.91
CA LEU A 66 -2.31 7.95 -3.21
C LEU A 66 -2.64 6.84 -4.22
N ARG A 67 -2.62 5.57 -3.80
CA ARG A 67 -3.04 4.44 -4.63
C ARG A 67 -4.47 4.62 -5.14
N ALA A 68 -5.40 4.99 -4.26
CA ALA A 68 -6.79 5.22 -4.64
C ALA A 68 -6.94 6.39 -5.63
N VAL A 69 -6.17 7.47 -5.44
CA VAL A 69 -6.13 8.59 -6.39
C VAL A 69 -5.60 8.12 -7.75
N ILE A 70 -4.53 7.32 -7.79
CA ILE A 70 -3.97 6.76 -9.03
C ILE A 70 -5.03 5.92 -9.76
N ASP A 71 -5.69 5.00 -9.05
CA ASP A 71 -6.70 4.11 -9.65
C ASP A 71 -7.86 4.90 -10.27
N GLN A 72 -8.27 5.99 -9.64
CA GLN A 72 -9.38 6.82 -10.12
C GLN A 72 -8.98 7.80 -11.23
N MET A 73 -7.81 8.43 -11.11
CA MET A 73 -7.43 9.60 -11.92
C MET A 73 -6.45 9.27 -13.04
N ALA A 74 -5.84 8.08 -12.97
CA ALA A 74 -4.83 7.61 -13.90
C ALA A 74 -5.02 6.12 -14.27
N PRO A 75 -6.21 5.72 -14.78
CA PRO A 75 -6.48 4.35 -15.21
C PRO A 75 -5.57 3.94 -16.38
N ASP A 76 -5.54 2.63 -16.68
CA ASP A 76 -4.80 2.05 -17.82
C ASP A 76 -3.32 2.44 -17.85
N ASN A 77 -2.70 2.56 -16.67
CA ASN A 77 -1.30 2.98 -16.51
C ASN A 77 -0.99 4.33 -17.17
N SER A 78 -1.96 5.23 -17.23
CA SER A 78 -1.72 6.62 -17.59
C SER A 78 -0.95 7.35 -16.48
N ALA A 79 -0.37 8.50 -16.85
CA ALA A 79 0.33 9.36 -15.90
C ALA A 79 -0.67 10.10 -14.98
N LEU A 80 -0.40 10.07 -13.68
CA LEU A 80 -1.08 10.94 -12.72
C LEU A 80 -0.45 12.34 -12.81
N THR A 81 -1.29 13.37 -12.89
CA THR A 81 -0.85 14.77 -12.96
C THR A 81 -1.31 15.52 -11.71
N ILE A 82 -0.51 16.49 -11.27
CA ILE A 82 -0.70 17.19 -9.99
C ILE A 82 -2.05 17.96 -9.91
N ASP A 83 -2.59 18.39 -11.04
CA ASP A 83 -3.90 19.05 -11.16
C ASP A 83 -5.07 18.15 -10.81
N LYS A 84 -4.91 16.83 -10.90
CA LYS A 84 -5.93 15.84 -10.52
C LYS A 84 -5.94 15.56 -9.01
N ILE A 85 -4.95 16.05 -8.27
CA ILE A 85 -4.83 15.87 -6.82
C ILE A 85 -5.47 17.08 -6.13
N THR A 86 -6.41 16.82 -5.23
CA THR A 86 -7.20 17.89 -4.60
C THR A 86 -6.57 18.41 -3.30
N THR A 87 -5.96 17.53 -2.52
CA THR A 87 -5.42 17.88 -1.18
C THR A 87 -3.96 18.33 -1.25
N GLU A 88 -3.61 19.41 -0.54
CA GLU A 88 -2.26 20.00 -0.57
C GLU A 88 -1.17 19.09 0.00
N ASN A 89 -1.47 18.34 1.06
CA ASN A 89 -0.56 17.35 1.63
C ASN A 89 -0.23 16.23 0.62
N MET A 90 -1.23 15.78 -0.14
CA MET A 90 -1.08 14.78 -1.20
C MET A 90 -0.29 15.33 -2.40
N LYS A 91 -0.51 16.59 -2.79
CA LYS A 91 0.33 17.25 -3.81
C LYS A 91 1.79 17.31 -3.40
N SER A 92 2.06 17.62 -2.13
CA SER A 92 3.42 17.62 -1.57
C SER A 92 4.05 16.22 -1.64
N LEU A 93 3.32 15.19 -1.20
CA LEU A 93 3.80 13.80 -1.25
C LEU A 93 4.05 13.34 -2.70
N PHE A 94 3.10 13.59 -3.61
CA PHE A 94 3.23 13.27 -5.02
C PHE A 94 4.45 13.96 -5.64
N THR A 95 4.65 15.25 -5.36
CA THR A 95 5.79 16.01 -5.91
C THR A 95 7.12 15.43 -5.42
N GLU A 96 7.20 15.04 -4.15
CA GLU A 96 8.39 14.38 -3.59
C GLU A 96 8.66 13.04 -4.29
N LEU A 97 7.64 12.19 -4.42
CA LEU A 97 7.76 10.89 -5.10
C LEU A 97 8.07 11.01 -6.59
N ASN A 98 7.67 12.10 -7.23
CA ASN A 98 7.91 12.33 -8.65
C ASN A 98 9.36 12.74 -8.96
N VAL A 99 10.08 13.30 -7.99
CA VAL A 99 11.46 13.77 -8.18
C VAL A 99 12.51 12.92 -7.45
N GLU A 100 12.10 12.12 -6.47
CA GLU A 100 13.02 11.24 -5.77
C GLU A 100 13.50 10.12 -6.70
N PRO A 101 14.81 9.89 -6.85
CA PRO A 101 15.32 8.83 -7.72
C PRO A 101 14.86 7.45 -7.23
N ILE A 102 14.47 6.59 -8.17
CA ILE A 102 14.19 5.18 -7.91
C ILE A 102 15.50 4.47 -7.56
N ARG A 103 15.49 3.58 -6.56
CA ARG A 103 16.67 2.85 -6.08
C ARG A 103 17.06 1.69 -7.01
N ALA A 104 17.20 1.99 -8.29
CA ALA A 104 17.70 1.06 -9.30
C ALA A 104 19.18 1.36 -9.61
N ASP A 105 19.98 0.31 -9.76
CA ASP A 105 21.35 0.43 -10.25
C ASP A 105 21.33 0.60 -11.78
N GLY A 106 21.20 1.86 -12.23
CA GLY A 106 21.24 2.21 -13.66
C GLY A 106 19.87 2.55 -14.25
N GLU A 107 19.60 2.07 -15.46
CA GLU A 107 18.34 2.35 -16.17
C GLU A 107 17.16 1.61 -15.53
N ILE A 108 16.04 2.31 -15.36
CA ILE A 108 14.81 1.72 -14.82
C ILE A 108 14.20 0.83 -15.91
N THR A 109 14.26 -0.47 -15.71
CA THR A 109 13.71 -1.46 -16.64
C THR A 109 12.33 -1.94 -16.21
N GLU A 110 11.54 -2.40 -17.19
CA GLU A 110 10.25 -3.06 -16.94
C GLU A 110 10.40 -4.22 -15.96
N HIS A 111 11.45 -5.02 -16.12
CA HIS A 111 11.74 -6.17 -15.28
C HIS A 111 12.03 -5.79 -13.81
N TYR A 112 12.81 -4.72 -13.58
CA TYR A 112 13.01 -4.20 -12.24
C TYR A 112 11.69 -3.74 -11.61
N VAL A 113 10.89 -2.97 -12.34
CA VAL A 113 9.59 -2.48 -11.85
C VAL A 113 8.63 -3.64 -11.53
N ALA A 114 8.56 -4.64 -12.41
CA ALA A 114 7.77 -5.85 -12.18
C ALA A 114 8.24 -6.59 -10.91
N SER A 115 9.54 -6.67 -10.66
CA SER A 115 10.09 -7.34 -9.48
C SER A 115 9.71 -6.66 -8.17
N ILE A 116 9.77 -5.33 -8.09
CA ILE A 116 9.40 -4.59 -6.87
C ILE A 116 7.88 -4.62 -6.62
N ILE A 117 7.07 -4.60 -7.69
CA ILE A 117 5.61 -4.78 -7.59
C ILE A 117 5.29 -6.20 -7.11
N ALA A 118 5.94 -7.22 -7.70
CA ALA A 118 5.78 -8.61 -7.29
C ALA A 118 6.16 -8.81 -5.82
N ARG A 119 7.26 -8.19 -5.37
CA ARG A 119 7.69 -8.24 -3.97
C ARG A 119 6.68 -7.58 -3.03
N LEU A 120 6.13 -6.42 -3.40
CA LEU A 120 5.10 -5.75 -2.59
C LEU A 120 3.85 -6.63 -2.49
N ARG A 121 3.43 -7.23 -3.61
CA ARG A 121 2.29 -8.15 -3.65
C ARG A 121 2.54 -9.42 -2.83
N GLU A 122 3.74 -9.99 -2.89
CA GLU A 122 4.12 -11.18 -2.11
C GLU A 122 3.97 -10.92 -0.61
N VAL A 123 4.39 -9.75 -0.14
CA VAL A 123 4.25 -9.33 1.26
C VAL A 123 2.77 -9.19 1.63
N ALA A 124 1.95 -8.59 0.77
CA ALA A 124 0.50 -8.46 0.98
C ALA A 124 -0.21 -9.82 1.06
N VAL A 125 0.08 -10.70 0.11
CA VAL A 125 -0.45 -12.08 0.06
C VAL A 125 -0.03 -12.87 1.30
N SER A 126 1.21 -12.68 1.77
CA SER A 126 1.70 -13.33 3.00
C SER A 126 0.90 -12.92 4.24
N ARG A 127 0.49 -11.65 4.34
CA ARG A 127 -0.41 -11.18 5.40
C ARG A 127 -1.80 -11.82 5.27
N ALA A 128 -2.37 -11.86 4.07
CA ALA A 128 -3.66 -12.49 3.82
C ALA A 128 -3.66 -13.98 4.18
N ILE A 129 -2.58 -14.70 3.86
CA ILE A 129 -2.37 -16.10 4.26
C ILE A 129 -2.36 -16.24 5.79
N ALA A 130 -1.65 -15.35 6.50
CA ALA A 130 -1.58 -15.40 7.96
C ALA A 130 -2.96 -15.18 8.61
N GLU A 131 -3.72 -14.21 8.12
CA GLU A 131 -5.09 -13.96 8.58
C GLU A 131 -6.02 -15.14 8.30
N LEU A 132 -5.91 -15.75 7.12
CA LEU A 132 -6.75 -16.88 6.73
C LEU A 132 -6.42 -18.15 7.54
N LYS A 133 -5.13 -18.42 7.79
CA LYS A 133 -4.69 -19.50 8.71
C LYS A 133 -5.21 -19.25 10.13
N SER A 134 -5.12 -18.02 10.62
CA SER A 134 -5.64 -17.61 11.93
C SER A 134 -7.16 -17.81 12.03
N SER A 135 -7.90 -17.49 10.96
CA SER A 135 -9.35 -17.73 10.87
C SER A 135 -9.68 -19.23 10.88
N LEU A 136 -9.01 -20.02 10.04
CA LEU A 136 -9.19 -21.47 9.95
C LEU A 136 -8.93 -22.20 11.28
N GLN A 137 -7.96 -21.73 12.08
CA GLN A 137 -7.68 -22.30 13.40
C GLN A 137 -8.82 -22.08 14.41
N ARG A 138 -9.62 -21.02 14.24
CA ARG A 138 -10.76 -20.70 15.10
C ARG A 138 -12.07 -21.34 14.61
N LEU A 139 -12.16 -21.66 13.32
CA LEU A 139 -13.33 -22.31 12.75
C LEU A 139 -13.44 -23.77 13.22
N ASN A 140 -14.61 -24.15 13.72
CA ASN A 140 -14.93 -25.55 13.97
C ASN A 140 -15.23 -26.26 12.63
N PRO A 141 -14.37 -27.20 12.18
CA PRO A 141 -14.51 -27.83 10.87
C PRO A 141 -15.73 -28.76 10.76
N VAL A 142 -16.36 -29.13 11.88
CA VAL A 142 -17.53 -30.03 11.92
C VAL A 142 -18.84 -29.25 11.80
N GLU A 143 -18.92 -28.06 12.41
CA GLU A 143 -20.14 -27.24 12.40
C GLU A 143 -20.19 -26.29 11.19
N ASN A 144 -19.03 -25.89 10.66
CA ASN A 144 -18.91 -24.89 9.60
C ASN A 144 -18.13 -25.42 8.38
N GLU A 145 -18.43 -26.65 7.96
CA GLU A 145 -17.69 -27.37 6.91
C GLU A 145 -17.58 -26.57 5.59
N ALA A 146 -18.67 -25.94 5.15
CA ALA A 146 -18.68 -25.16 3.91
C ALA A 146 -17.77 -23.92 3.97
N GLU A 147 -17.81 -23.18 5.08
CA GLU A 147 -16.97 -22.00 5.29
C GLU A 147 -15.49 -22.40 5.44
N TYR A 148 -15.22 -23.49 6.16
CA TYR A 148 -13.89 -24.06 6.29
C TYR A 148 -13.31 -24.45 4.92
N ASN A 149 -14.07 -25.18 4.11
CA ASN A 149 -13.63 -25.62 2.78
C ASN A 149 -13.37 -24.43 1.84
N ALA A 150 -14.21 -23.40 1.88
CA ALA A 150 -14.01 -22.18 1.11
C ALA A 150 -12.75 -21.43 1.55
N ALA A 151 -12.54 -21.25 2.85
CA ALA A 151 -11.34 -20.62 3.39
C ALA A 151 -10.07 -21.44 3.10
N PHE A 152 -10.14 -22.76 3.16
CA PHE A 152 -9.02 -23.63 2.82
C PHE A 152 -8.67 -23.56 1.33
N ALA A 153 -9.67 -23.54 0.43
CA ALA A 153 -9.45 -23.39 -1.00
C ALA A 153 -8.78 -22.04 -1.34
N GLN A 154 -9.24 -20.95 -0.71
CA GLN A 154 -8.60 -19.64 -0.83
C GLN A 154 -7.15 -19.65 -0.33
N LEU A 155 -6.89 -20.34 0.78
CA LEU A 155 -5.54 -20.46 1.34
C LEU A 155 -4.58 -21.14 0.35
N VAL A 156 -5.01 -22.25 -0.26
CA VAL A 156 -4.20 -22.98 -1.25
C VAL A 156 -3.94 -22.09 -2.48
N ALA A 157 -4.95 -21.36 -2.95
CA ALA A 157 -4.80 -20.43 -4.06
C ALA A 157 -3.76 -19.33 -3.76
N LEU A 158 -3.85 -18.68 -2.59
CA LEU A 158 -2.91 -17.65 -2.17
C LEU A 158 -1.48 -18.18 -1.99
N GLU A 159 -1.30 -19.40 -1.45
CA GLU A 159 0.03 -20.02 -1.34
C GLU A 159 0.66 -20.30 -2.72
N SER A 160 -0.16 -20.69 -3.71
CA SER A 160 0.28 -20.83 -5.10
C SER A 160 0.71 -19.48 -5.68
N THR A 161 -0.14 -18.45 -5.54
CA THR A 161 0.17 -17.08 -5.98
C THR A 161 1.46 -16.56 -5.34
N ARG A 162 1.64 -16.75 -4.03
CA ARG A 162 2.85 -16.31 -3.31
C ARG A 162 4.12 -16.93 -3.89
N ARG A 163 4.08 -18.20 -4.28
CA ARG A 163 5.23 -18.88 -4.90
C ARG A 163 5.59 -18.24 -6.24
N THR A 164 4.61 -18.02 -7.12
CA THR A 164 4.84 -17.36 -8.40
C THR A 164 5.39 -15.94 -8.23
N LEU A 165 4.86 -15.18 -7.27
CA LEU A 165 5.34 -13.83 -6.97
C LEU A 165 6.77 -13.83 -6.43
N HIS A 166 7.14 -14.83 -5.63
CA HIS A 166 8.48 -15.00 -5.13
C HIS A 166 9.49 -15.19 -6.28
N ASP A 167 9.16 -16.05 -7.26
CA ASP A 167 10.01 -16.29 -8.42
C ASP A 167 10.15 -15.03 -9.29
N LEU A 168 9.07 -14.28 -9.49
CA LEU A 168 9.08 -13.00 -10.20
C LEU A 168 9.89 -11.91 -9.47
N ALA A 169 9.80 -11.86 -8.15
CA ALA A 169 10.53 -10.90 -7.33
C ALA A 169 12.04 -11.18 -7.34
N LEU A 170 12.44 -12.46 -7.39
CA LEU A 170 13.85 -12.85 -7.52
C LEU A 170 14.42 -12.63 -8.91
N GLY A 171 13.57 -12.68 -9.94
CA GLY A 171 13.98 -12.45 -11.32
C GLY A 171 14.68 -11.11 -11.52
N GLY A 172 14.23 -10.05 -10.83
CA GLY A 172 14.72 -8.67 -11.02
C GLY A 172 16.04 -8.27 -10.35
N LEU A 173 16.73 -9.20 -9.68
CA LEU A 173 18.07 -9.00 -9.10
C LEU A 173 19.17 -9.34 -10.11
#